data_AF-A0A367R193-F1
#
_entry.id   AF-A0A367R193-F1
#
_cell.length_a   1.000
_cell.length_b   1.000
_cell.length_c   1.000
_cell.angle_alpha   90.00
_cell.angle_beta   90.00
_cell.angle_gamma   90.00
#
_symmetry.space_group_name_H-M   'P 1'
#
loop_
_entity.id
_entity.type
_entity.pdbx_description
1 polymer ?
#
loop_
_entity_poly.entity_id
_entity_poly.type
_entity_poly.pdbx_seq_one_letter_code
_entity_poly.pdbx_strand_id
1 'polypeptide(L)' 'MSKRVNLTLPDVIYEDLEAWAEYQGRPTANLAAYLVESAIREAKEKGEFRILEKSNKETQNETSSSSKDKKDK' A
#
# COMPACT_ATOMS: atom_id res chain seq x y z
N MET A 1 4.96 5.60 5.27
CA MET A 1 3.61 5.95 4.80
C MET A 1 2.89 4.68 4.40
N SER A 2 1.66 4.44 4.89
CA SER A 2 0.82 3.32 4.46
C SER A 2 -0.25 3.80 3.48
N LYS A 3 -0.69 2.89 2.60
CA LYS A 3 -1.83 3.11 1.69
C LYS A 3 -2.94 2.14 2.10
N ARG A 4 -4.20 2.58 2.06
CA ARG A 4 -5.36 1.75 2.35
C ARG A 4 -5.92 1.18 1.04
N VAL A 5 -6.25 -0.09 1.06
CA VAL A 5 -6.97 -0.80 0.00
C VAL A 5 -8.13 -1.57 0.63
N ASN A 6 -9.20 -1.77 -0.13
CA ASN A 6 -10.30 -2.66 0.27
C ASN A 6 -10.15 -3.97 -0.52
N LEU A 7 -10.27 -5.11 0.15
CA LEU A 7 -10.21 -6.44 -0.46
C LEU A 7 -11.57 -7.12 -0.26
N THR A 8 -12.04 -7.81 -1.29
CA THR A 8 -13.21 -8.69 -1.21
C THR A 8 -12.69 -10.12 -1.29
N LEU A 9 -13.05 -10.93 -0.29
CA LEU A 9 -12.63 -12.33 -0.17
C LEU A 9 -13.86 -13.22 -0.22
N PRO A 10 -13.76 -14.46 -0.74
CA PRO A 10 -14.78 -15.47 -0.54
C PRO A 10 -14.98 -15.76 0.95
N ASP A 11 -16.23 -16.01 1.37
CA ASP A 11 -16.59 -16.19 2.79
C ASP A 11 -15.73 -17.25 3.49
N VAL A 12 -15.59 -18.43 2.88
CA VAL A 12 -14.74 -19.52 3.40
C VAL A 12 -13.28 -19.10 3.64
N ILE A 13 -12.73 -18.24 2.79
CA ILE A 13 -11.35 -17.74 2.97
C ILE A 13 -11.29 -16.71 4.09
N TYR A 14 -12.32 -15.89 4.24
CA TYR A 14 -12.40 -14.92 5.33
C TYR A 14 -12.53 -15.62 6.68
N GLU A 15 -13.34 -16.68 6.78
CA GLU A 15 -13.49 -17.48 8.00
C GLU A 15 -12.16 -18.12 8.45
N ASP A 16 -11.43 -18.76 7.52
CA ASP A 16 -10.11 -19.33 7.81
C ASP A 16 -9.10 -18.25 8.27
N LEU A 17 -9.13 -17.08 7.62
CA LEU A 17 -8.29 -15.94 7.97
C LEU A 17 -8.62 -15.40 9.36
N GLU A 18 -9.90 -15.29 9.70
CA GLU A 18 -10.37 -14.81 10.99
C GLU A 18 -9.97 -15.77 12.12
N ALA A 19 -10.21 -17.07 11.94
CA ALA A 19 -9.79 -18.10 12.88
C ALA A 19 -8.27 -18.08 13.11
N TRP A 20 -7.48 -17.89 12.05
CA TRP A 20 -6.03 -17.80 12.18
C TRP A 20 -5.57 -16.53 12.91
N ALA A 21 -6.24 -15.39 12.66
CA ALA A 21 -5.95 -14.14 13.35
C ALA A 21 -6.26 -14.24 14.85
N GLU A 22 -7.39 -14.85 15.20
CA GLU A 22 -7.81 -15.11 16.57
C GLU A 22 -6.80 -16.01 17.29
N TYR A 23 -6.35 -17.10 16.66
CA TYR A 23 -5.31 -17.98 17.20
C TYR A 23 -4.01 -17.22 17.52
N GLN A 24 -3.65 -16.21 16.73
CA GLN A 24 -2.47 -15.36 16.95
C GLN A 24 -2.72 -14.17 17.89
N GLY A 25 -3.96 -13.97 18.37
CA GLY A 25 -4.32 -12.86 19.24
C GLY A 25 -4.20 -11.49 18.55
N ARG A 26 -4.49 -11.40 17.26
CA ARG A 26 -4.36 -10.14 16.48
C ARG A 26 -5.58 -9.85 15.61
N PRO A 27 -5.83 -8.58 15.23
CA PRO A 27 -6.92 -8.24 14.32
C PRO A 27 -6.77 -8.90 12.94
N THR A 28 -7.87 -9.37 12.36
CA THR A 28 -7.93 -9.99 11.02
C THR A 28 -7.30 -9.12 9.95
N ALA A 29 -7.56 -7.80 9.96
CA ALA A 29 -6.98 -6.85 9.01
C ALA A 29 -5.45 -6.76 9.11
N ASN A 30 -4.88 -6.90 10.30
CA ASN A 30 -3.43 -6.90 10.49
C ASN A 30 -2.82 -8.19 9.95
N LEU A 31 -3.48 -9.34 10.16
CA LEU A 31 -3.06 -10.60 9.55
C LEU A 31 -3.09 -10.50 8.02
N ALA A 32 -4.19 -10.02 7.44
CA ALA A 32 -4.32 -9.82 6.01
C ALA A 32 -3.19 -8.94 5.43
N ALA A 33 -2.91 -7.80 6.07
CA ALA A 33 -1.84 -6.89 5.65
C ALA A 33 -0.47 -7.57 5.65
N TYR A 34 -0.16 -8.31 6.71
CA TYR A 34 1.09 -9.07 6.82
C TYR A 34 1.22 -10.16 5.75
N LEU A 35 0.14 -10.90 5.47
CA LEU A 35 0.15 -11.96 4.45
C LEU A 35 0.37 -11.38 3.05
N VAL A 36 -0.29 -10.27 2.72
CA VAL A 36 -0.08 -9.57 1.45
C VAL A 36 1.38 -9.10 1.32
N GLU A 37 1.95 -8.50 2.37
CA GLU A 37 3.36 -8.10 2.36
C GLU A 37 4.29 -9.29 2.15
N SER A 38 4.04 -10.39 2.87
CA SER A 38 4.86 -11.60 2.82
C SER A 38 4.81 -12.24 1.44
N ALA A 39 3.63 -12.36 0.83
CA ALA A 39 3.47 -12.90 -0.52
C ALA A 39 4.20 -12.04 -1.57
N ILE A 40 4.14 -10.70 -1.46
CA ILE A 40 4.88 -9.81 -2.38
C ILE A 40 6.40 -9.99 -2.20
N ARG A 41 6.87 -10.12 -0.96
CA ARG A 41 8.29 -10.33 -0.66
C ARG A 41 8.78 -11.66 -1.25
N GLU A 42 8.03 -12.73 -1.05
CA GLU A 42 8.32 -14.06 -1.61
C GLU A 42 8.34 -14.02 -3.16
N ALA A 43 7.36 -13.36 -3.78
CA ALA A 43 7.33 -13.21 -5.24
C ALA A 43 8.56 -12.45 -5.78
N LYS A 44 9.07 -11.45 -5.04
CA LYS A 44 10.31 -10.74 -5.40
C LYS A 44 11.53 -11.64 -5.26
N GLU A 45 11.61 -12.42 -4.19
CA GLU A 45 12.71 -13.36 -3.95
C GLU A 45 12.77 -14.46 -5.02
N LYS A 46 11.61 -14.94 -5.49
CA LYS A 46 11.50 -15.93 -6.57
C LYS A 46 11.67 -15.37 -7.99
N GLY A 47 11.74 -14.04 -8.15
CA GLY A 47 11.79 -13.39 -9.46
C GLY A 47 10.47 -13.45 -10.25
N GLU A 48 9.35 -13.75 -9.59
CA GLU A 48 8.00 -13.79 -10.16
C GLU A 48 7.37 -12.38 -10.20
N PHE A 49 7.86 -11.47 -9.35
CA PHE A 49 7.37 -10.10 -9.29
C PHE A 49 7.83 -9.29 -10.50
N ARG A 50 6.91 -9.04 -11.44
CA ARG A 50 7.11 -8.14 -12.57
C ARG A 50 6.22 -6.91 -12.42
N ILE A 51 6.82 -5.73 -12.47
CA ILE A 51 6.06 -4.48 -12.60
C ILE A 51 5.84 -4.21 -14.09
N LEU A 52 4.63 -3.81 -14.47
CA LEU A 52 4.45 -3.12 -15.74
C LEU A 52 5.05 -1.73 -15.56
N GLU A 53 6.09 -1.43 -16.33
CA GLU A 53 6.66 -0.07 -16.44
C GLU A 53 5.50 0.90 -16.71
N LYS A 54 5.14 1.71 -15.70
CA LYS A 54 4.20 2.79 -15.90
C LYS A 54 4.91 3.81 -16.77
N SER A 55 4.47 3.98 -18.02
CA SER A 55 4.85 5.12 -18.83
C SER A 55 4.47 6.40 -18.06
N ASN A 56 5.48 7.05 -17.49
CA ASN A 56 5.37 8.30 -16.73
C ASN A 56 4.63 9.37 -17.55
N LYS A 57 3.45 9.80 -17.10
CA LYS A 57 2.95 11.17 -17.29
C LYS A 57 2.11 11.57 -16.08
N GLU A 58 2.74 12.34 -15.19
CA GLU A 58 2.20 13.51 -14.45
C GLU A 58 3.27 13.91 -13.42
N THR A 59 4.33 14.55 -13.89
CA THR A 59 4.52 16.02 -13.94
C THR A 59 5.06 16.54 -12.61
N GLN A 60 6.39 16.65 -12.58
CA GLN A 60 7.07 17.73 -11.89
C GLN A 60 6.59 19.05 -12.51
N ASN A 61 5.90 19.86 -11.73
CA ASN A 61 5.80 21.33 -11.77
C ASN A 61 5.23 21.63 -10.37
N GLU A 62 5.89 22.33 -9.45
CA GLU A 62 6.58 23.61 -9.63
C GLU A 62 7.75 23.73 -8.65
N THR A 63 8.95 23.89 -9.19
CA THR A 63 10.08 24.47 -8.46
C THR A 63 10.05 25.98 -8.73
N SER A 64 9.80 26.76 -7.69
CA SER A 64 10.29 28.13 -7.48
C SER A 64 9.95 29.22 -8.52
N SER A 65 9.11 30.18 -8.12
CA SER A 65 9.35 31.60 -8.44
C SER A 65 8.68 32.54 -7.42
N SER A 66 9.45 33.59 -7.11
CA SER A 66 9.36 34.58 -6.04
C SER A 66 8.45 35.77 -6.38
N SER A 67 8.17 36.60 -5.35
CA SER A 67 7.69 38.01 -5.36
C SER A 67 6.16 38.18 -5.32
N LYS A 68 5.53 38.88 -4.38
CA LYS A 68 5.80 40.18 -3.73
C LYS A 68 5.01 40.24 -2.42
N ASP A 69 5.57 40.80 -1.35
CA ASP A 69 4.86 41.86 -0.63
C ASP A 69 5.84 42.80 0.07
N LYS A 70 5.74 44.07 -0.32
CA LYS A 70 6.54 45.20 0.09
C LYS A 70 5.55 46.31 0.39
N LYS A 71 5.13 46.45 1.65
CA LYS A 71 4.38 47.58 2.23
C LYS A 71 3.95 47.17 3.65
N ASP A 72 3.92 47.98 4.70
CA ASP A 72 3.85 49.44 4.89
C ASP A 72 4.68 49.75 6.16
N LYS A 73 5.56 50.75 6.14
CA LYS A 73 5.38 52.10 6.70
C LYS A 73 5.80 52.23 8.17
#